data_AF-A0A4Y7VPY7-F1
#
_entry.id   AF-A0A4Y7VPY7-F1
#
_cell.length_a   1.000
_cell.length_b   1.000
_cell.length_c   1.000
_cell.angle_alpha   90.00
_cell.angle_beta   90.00
_cell.angle_gamma   90.00
#
_symmetry.space_group_name_H-M   'P 1'
#
loop_
_entity.id
_entity.type
_entity.pdbx_description
1 polymer ?
#
loop_
_entity_poly.entity_id
_entity_poly.type
_entity_poly.pdbx_seq_one_letter_code
_entity_poly.pdbx_strand_id
1 'polypeptide(L)'
;MQLRYKTSGRGDILQKFIKVMANDEHLLRLLYYNPIDENGNYIEFTDASLPNITEMDEEKKDQIVNDLIRTSQKSDDIIEMKKTVIFVFYGKSRPKYNNHTLVDREIIFMILSHNDFSFADRIEEICDRLDTLFVNKHIGGIGRTNIGISFPVEAPKEYLAFEQKYTITDKRM
;
A
#
# COMPACT_ATOMS: atom_id res chain seq x y z
N MET A 1 -35.08 -14.09 -1.56
CA MET A 1 -34.13 -14.73 -0.62
C MET A 1 -32.72 -14.26 -0.99
N GLN A 2 -32.21 -13.23 -0.32
CA GLN A 2 -30.84 -12.75 -0.54
C GLN A 2 -29.87 -13.73 0.13
N LEU A 3 -29.10 -14.46 -0.66
CA LEU A 3 -27.97 -15.24 -0.18
C LEU A 3 -26.94 -14.28 0.43
N ARG A 4 -26.99 -14.09 1.75
CA ARG A 4 -25.89 -13.49 2.49
C ARG A 4 -24.74 -14.49 2.49
N TYR A 5 -23.80 -14.32 1.57
CA TYR A 5 -22.52 -15.01 1.65
C TYR A 5 -21.87 -14.60 2.97
N LYS A 6 -21.75 -15.56 3.89
CA LYS A 6 -20.90 -15.41 5.06
C LYS A 6 -19.48 -15.44 4.52
N THR A 7 -18.89 -14.27 4.30
CA THR A 7 -17.47 -14.14 4.04
C THR A 7 -16.76 -14.93 5.15
N SER A 8 -16.07 -16.01 4.77
CA SER A 8 -15.16 -16.69 5.71
C SER A 8 -14.25 -15.64 6.37
N GLY A 9 -13.68 -15.86 7.55
CA GLY A 9 -12.74 -14.90 8.18
C GLY A 9 -11.49 -14.50 7.34
N ARG A 10 -11.42 -14.99 6.09
CA ARG A 10 -10.53 -14.61 4.98
C ARG A 10 -11.06 -13.42 4.14
N GLY A 11 -12.33 -13.03 4.25
CA GLY A 11 -12.87 -11.83 3.62
C GLY A 11 -12.46 -10.62 4.46
N ASP A 12 -11.60 -9.72 4.04
CA ASP A 12 -10.97 -9.48 2.74
C ASP A 12 -9.48 -9.24 3.06
N ILE A 13 -8.59 -10.11 2.57
CA ILE A 13 -7.16 -10.02 2.86
C ILE A 13 -6.64 -8.63 2.50
N LEU A 14 -7.08 -8.03 1.37
CA LEU A 14 -6.66 -6.69 0.97
C LEU A 14 -7.07 -5.65 2.02
N GLN A 15 -8.30 -5.73 2.54
CA GLN A 15 -8.77 -4.80 3.58
C GLN A 15 -7.95 -4.87 4.86
N LYS A 16 -7.36 -6.03 5.17
CA LYS A 16 -6.45 -6.14 6.31
C LYS A 16 -5.13 -5.41 6.06
N PHE A 17 -4.57 -5.51 4.85
CA PHE A 17 -3.38 -4.73 4.47
C PHE A 17 -3.69 -3.22 4.46
N ILE A 18 -4.81 -2.83 3.86
CA ILE A 18 -5.27 -1.43 3.82
C ILE A 18 -5.45 -0.90 5.24
N LYS A 19 -6.09 -1.67 6.14
CA LYS A 19 -6.25 -1.27 7.54
C LYS A 19 -4.92 -1.06 8.26
N VAL A 20 -3.90 -1.88 7.98
CA VAL A 20 -2.57 -1.68 8.56
C VAL A 20 -1.97 -0.37 8.04
N MET A 21 -2.02 -0.12 6.73
CA MET A 21 -1.49 1.12 6.14
C MET A 21 -2.25 2.37 6.58
N ALA A 22 -3.57 2.31 6.65
CA ALA A 22 -4.45 3.40 7.07
C ALA A 22 -4.27 3.79 8.55
N ASN A 23 -3.55 2.99 9.33
CA ASN A 23 -3.19 3.29 10.72
C ASN A 23 -1.68 3.49 10.90
N ASP A 24 -0.92 3.53 9.81
CA ASP A 24 0.50 3.82 9.85
C ASP A 24 0.77 5.28 9.49
N GLU A 25 1.04 6.09 10.51
CA GLU A 25 1.19 7.54 10.33
C GLU A 25 2.33 7.89 9.36
N HIS A 26 3.48 7.24 9.51
CA HIS A 26 4.64 7.54 8.68
C HIS A 26 4.37 7.25 7.20
N LEU A 27 3.73 6.11 6.89
CA LEU A 27 3.30 5.81 5.53
C LEU A 27 2.30 6.85 5.01
N LEU A 28 1.31 7.26 5.80
CA LEU A 28 0.35 8.27 5.36
C LEU A 28 1.04 9.61 5.06
N ARG A 29 2.04 10.01 5.84
CA ARG A 29 2.82 11.23 5.61
C ARG A 29 3.62 11.16 4.31
N LEU A 30 4.25 10.02 4.02
CA LEU A 30 4.97 9.77 2.77
C LEU A 30 4.07 9.93 1.54
N LEU A 31 2.80 9.53 1.66
CA LEU A 31 1.83 9.63 0.57
C LEU A 31 1.22 11.03 0.44
N TYR A 32 0.95 11.70 1.57
CA TYR A 32 0.15 12.93 1.61
C TYR A 32 0.98 14.22 1.48
N TYR A 33 2.12 14.32 2.17
CA TYR A 33 2.86 15.57 2.24
C TYR A 33 3.84 15.76 1.06
N ASN A 34 3.99 17.01 0.62
CA ASN A 34 5.08 17.42 -0.24
C ASN A 34 6.33 17.60 0.64
N PRO A 35 7.53 17.11 0.27
CA PRO A 35 8.71 17.29 1.10
C PRO A 35 9.26 18.71 0.96
N ILE A 36 8.65 19.56 0.13
CA ILE A 36 9.06 20.94 -0.11
C ILE A 36 8.00 21.86 0.49
N ASP A 37 8.41 22.75 1.39
CA ASP A 37 7.54 23.76 1.99
C ASP A 37 7.24 24.92 1.01
N GLU A 38 6.40 25.87 1.44
CA GLU A 38 6.05 27.05 0.63
C GLU A 38 7.27 27.94 0.31
N ASN A 39 8.36 27.80 1.06
CA ASN A 39 9.60 28.56 0.90
C ASN A 39 10.65 27.82 0.05
N GLY A 40 10.36 26.59 -0.41
CA GLY A 40 11.28 25.77 -1.18
C GLY A 40 12.27 24.95 -0.34
N ASN A 41 12.09 24.87 0.97
CA ASN A 41 12.94 24.08 1.87
C ASN A 41 12.45 22.64 1.97
N TYR A 42 13.40 21.70 2.10
CA TYR A 42 13.08 20.31 2.37
C TYR A 42 12.63 20.12 3.82
N ILE A 43 11.50 19.46 4.02
CA ILE A 43 10.96 19.03 5.32
C ILE A 43 10.91 17.50 5.34
N GLU A 44 11.47 16.90 6.39
CA GLU A 44 11.38 15.47 6.62
C GLU A 44 9.94 15.05 6.96
N PHE A 45 9.49 13.89 6.48
CA PHE A 45 8.13 13.39 6.78
C PHE A 45 7.92 13.09 8.26
N THR A 46 8.99 12.86 9.01
CA THR A 46 8.99 12.66 10.47
C THR A 46 8.94 13.96 11.26
N ASP A 47 9.00 15.13 10.60
CA ASP A 47 9.02 16.42 11.26
C ASP A 47 7.73 16.67 12.07
N ALA A 48 7.89 17.20 13.28
CA ALA A 48 6.79 17.46 14.21
C ALA A 48 5.90 18.64 13.78
N SER A 49 6.37 19.50 12.88
CA SER A 49 5.60 20.61 12.29
C SER A 49 4.50 20.12 11.34
N LEU A 50 4.67 18.93 10.75
CA LEU A 50 3.66 18.29 9.94
C LEU A 50 2.55 17.73 10.85
N PRO A 51 1.28 18.07 10.61
CA PRO A 51 0.17 17.49 11.36
C PRO A 51 0.14 15.96 11.30
N ASN A 52 -0.29 15.33 12.38
CA ASN A 52 -0.47 13.89 12.42
C ASN A 52 -1.78 13.50 11.69
N ILE A 53 -1.69 12.72 10.62
CA ILE A 53 -2.83 12.33 9.78
C ILE A 53 -3.74 11.36 10.53
N THR A 54 -3.17 10.44 11.32
CA THR A 54 -3.96 9.49 12.13
C THR A 54 -4.75 10.13 13.26
N GLU A 55 -4.39 11.37 13.65
CA GLU A 55 -5.07 12.17 14.68
C GLU A 55 -6.04 13.21 14.09
N MET A 56 -6.14 13.32 12.76
CA MET A 56 -7.13 14.18 12.11
C MET A 56 -8.55 13.65 12.34
N ASP A 57 -9.53 14.51 12.06
CA ASP A 57 -10.93 14.11 11.99
C ASP A 57 -11.12 12.86 11.13
N GLU A 58 -11.98 11.93 11.58
CA GLU A 58 -12.17 10.62 10.96
C GLU A 58 -12.60 10.73 9.51
N GLU A 59 -13.49 11.69 9.18
CA GLU A 59 -13.94 11.90 7.81
C GLU A 59 -12.78 12.35 6.92
N LYS A 60 -11.94 13.27 7.42
CA LYS A 60 -10.76 13.76 6.69
C LYS A 60 -9.72 12.66 6.51
N LYS A 61 -9.46 11.87 7.54
CA LYS A 61 -8.54 10.72 7.48
C LYS A 61 -9.02 9.71 6.43
N ASP A 62 -10.31 9.38 6.45
CA ASP A 62 -10.89 8.43 5.49
C ASP A 62 -10.83 8.96 4.06
N GLN A 63 -11.04 10.26 3.84
CA GLN A 63 -10.85 10.89 2.53
C GLN A 63 -9.40 10.77 2.04
N ILE A 64 -8.42 11.04 2.92
CA ILE A 64 -6.99 10.91 2.58
C ILE A 64 -6.65 9.46 2.24
N VAL A 65 -7.06 8.50 3.08
CA VAL A 65 -6.80 7.07 2.86
C VAL A 65 -7.41 6.59 1.55
N ASN A 66 -8.68 6.92 1.27
CA ASN A 66 -9.34 6.48 0.05
C ASN A 66 -8.77 7.13 -1.23
N ASP A 67 -8.24 8.35 -1.11
CA ASP A 67 -7.60 9.04 -2.23
C ASP A 67 -6.21 8.45 -2.55
N LEU A 68 -5.42 8.12 -1.51
CA LEU A 68 -4.02 7.73 -1.65
C LEU A 68 -3.77 6.21 -1.67
N ILE A 69 -4.68 5.41 -1.09
CA ILE A 69 -4.57 3.95 -1.02
C ILE A 69 -5.77 3.33 -1.74
N ARG A 70 -5.54 2.88 -2.98
CA ARG A 70 -6.59 2.44 -3.89
C ARG A 70 -6.54 0.93 -4.11
N THR A 71 -7.68 0.30 -4.35
CA THR A 71 -7.75 -1.13 -4.70
C THR A 71 -7.90 -1.39 -6.21
N SER A 72 -8.03 -0.33 -7.01
CA SER A 72 -8.14 -0.45 -8.46
C SER A 72 -6.79 -0.81 -9.07
N GLN A 73 -6.80 -1.58 -10.16
CA GLN A 73 -5.59 -1.82 -10.97
C GLN A 73 -5.34 -0.69 -11.99
N LYS A 74 -6.36 0.12 -12.28
CA LYS A 74 -6.27 1.21 -13.24
C LYS A 74 -5.72 2.46 -12.57
N SER A 75 -4.74 3.08 -13.22
CA SER A 75 -4.10 4.34 -12.82
C SER A 75 -4.46 5.52 -13.72
N ASP A 76 -5.28 5.30 -14.76
CA ASP A 76 -5.62 6.31 -15.78
C ASP A 76 -6.15 7.63 -15.17
N ASP A 77 -6.92 7.53 -14.08
CA ASP A 77 -7.52 8.69 -13.40
C ASP A 77 -6.52 9.54 -12.59
N ILE A 78 -5.27 9.06 -12.39
CA ILE A 78 -4.26 9.75 -11.58
C ILE A 78 -3.40 10.71 -12.41
N ILE A 79 -3.40 10.57 -13.73
CA ILE A 79 -2.55 11.37 -14.62
C ILE A 79 -2.77 12.89 -14.40
N GLU A 80 -3.98 13.29 -14.01
CA GLU A 80 -4.34 14.69 -13.76
C GLU A 80 -3.97 15.22 -12.37
N MET A 81 -3.57 14.36 -11.42
CA MET A 81 -3.40 14.72 -10.00
C MET A 81 -1.97 14.54 -9.50
N LYS A 82 -1.20 15.62 -9.32
CA LYS A 82 0.16 15.57 -8.77
C LYS A 82 0.19 15.01 -7.34
N LYS A 83 0.35 13.69 -7.19
CA LYS A 83 0.26 12.97 -5.90
C LYS A 83 1.19 11.75 -5.87
N THR A 84 1.40 11.22 -4.67
CA THR A 84 1.96 9.88 -4.46
C THR A 84 0.86 8.95 -3.96
N VAL A 85 0.65 7.81 -4.64
CA VAL A 85 -0.41 6.85 -4.28
C VAL A 85 0.11 5.42 -4.26
N ILE A 86 -0.64 4.55 -3.60
CA ILE A 86 -0.43 3.11 -3.58
C ILE A 86 -1.69 2.42 -4.10
N PHE A 87 -1.53 1.58 -5.11
CA PHE A 87 -2.55 0.65 -5.54
C PHE A 87 -2.28 -0.74 -4.95
N VAL A 88 -3.29 -1.33 -4.32
CA VAL A 88 -3.21 -2.63 -3.65
C VAL A 88 -4.17 -3.60 -4.30
N PHE A 89 -3.65 -4.68 -4.87
CA PHE A 89 -4.49 -5.67 -5.53
C PHE A 89 -3.90 -7.07 -5.45
N TYR A 90 -4.73 -8.08 -5.74
CA TYR A 90 -4.28 -9.46 -5.80
C TYR A 90 -3.41 -9.70 -7.03
N GLY A 91 -2.27 -10.37 -6.81
CA GLY A 91 -1.42 -10.91 -7.87
C GLY A 91 -1.77 -12.36 -8.19
N LYS A 92 -0.74 -13.16 -8.53
CA LYS A 92 -0.93 -14.57 -8.86
C LYS A 92 -1.36 -15.37 -7.63
N SER A 93 -2.14 -16.41 -7.90
CA SER A 93 -2.58 -17.39 -6.91
C SER A 93 -2.11 -18.76 -7.38
N ARG A 94 -1.30 -19.44 -6.58
CA ARG A 94 -0.71 -20.74 -6.93
C ARG A 94 -1.13 -21.80 -5.89
N PRO A 95 -1.82 -22.87 -6.31
CA PRO A 95 -2.08 -23.98 -5.41
C PRO A 95 -0.76 -24.68 -5.07
N LYS A 96 -0.63 -25.17 -3.84
CA LYS A 96 0.51 -26.03 -3.48
C LYS A 96 0.37 -27.37 -4.19
N TYR A 97 1.48 -27.91 -4.67
CA TYR A 97 1.52 -29.20 -5.37
C TYR A 97 0.83 -30.28 -4.52
N ASN A 98 -0.11 -31.01 -5.12
CA ASN A 98 -0.96 -32.03 -4.47
C ASN A 98 -1.89 -31.55 -3.33
N ASN A 99 -2.07 -30.24 -3.11
CA ASN A 99 -3.04 -29.74 -2.13
C ASN A 99 -3.74 -28.44 -2.60
N HIS A 100 -4.94 -28.61 -3.17
CA HIS A 100 -5.79 -27.51 -3.66
C HIS A 100 -6.43 -26.67 -2.54
N THR A 101 -6.35 -27.11 -1.28
CA THR A 101 -6.88 -26.36 -0.13
C THR A 101 -5.90 -25.34 0.42
N LEU A 102 -4.62 -25.46 0.07
CA LEU A 102 -3.54 -24.54 0.42
C LEU A 102 -3.11 -23.75 -0.82
N VAL A 103 -3.07 -22.43 -0.70
CA VAL A 103 -2.82 -21.54 -1.83
C VAL A 103 -1.85 -20.46 -1.41
N ASP A 104 -0.74 -20.36 -2.13
CA ASP A 104 0.14 -19.20 -2.02
C ASP A 104 -0.45 -18.07 -2.86
N ARG A 105 -0.70 -16.91 -2.23
CA ARG A 105 -1.31 -15.74 -2.87
C ARG A 105 -0.34 -14.58 -2.88
N GLU A 106 -0.28 -13.87 -3.99
CA GLU A 106 0.46 -12.62 -4.09
C GLU A 106 -0.47 -11.44 -3.76
N ILE A 107 0.05 -10.46 -3.01
CA ILE A 107 -0.49 -9.10 -2.92
C ILE A 107 0.53 -8.18 -3.57
N ILE A 108 0.04 -7.33 -4.45
CA ILE A 108 0.84 -6.37 -5.20
C ILE A 108 0.52 -4.97 -4.67
N PHE A 109 1.58 -4.22 -4.40
CA PHE A 109 1.58 -2.80 -4.09
C PHE A 109 2.25 -2.08 -5.24
N MET A 110 1.46 -1.40 -6.07
CA MET A 110 1.99 -0.54 -7.12
C MET A 110 2.02 0.89 -6.59
N ILE A 111 3.22 1.40 -6.37
CA ILE A 111 3.48 2.74 -5.87
C ILE A 111 3.65 3.64 -7.08
N LEU A 112 2.94 4.75 -7.11
CA LEU A 112 3.03 5.75 -8.16
C LEU A 112 3.32 7.10 -7.52
N SER A 113 4.41 7.77 -7.93
CA SER A 113 4.80 9.07 -7.39
C SER A 113 5.03 10.07 -8.50
N HIS A 114 4.33 11.21 -8.46
CA HIS A 114 4.56 12.29 -9.42
C HIS A 114 5.98 12.87 -9.25
N ASN A 115 6.61 13.30 -10.33
CA ASN A 115 7.98 13.82 -10.36
C ASN A 115 8.20 14.98 -9.39
N ASP A 116 7.23 15.90 -9.28
CA ASP A 116 7.25 17.01 -8.30
C ASP A 116 7.38 16.55 -6.83
N PHE A 117 6.96 15.31 -6.54
CA PHE A 117 7.02 14.70 -5.21
C PHE A 117 8.12 13.65 -5.10
N SER A 118 8.73 13.25 -6.23
CA SER A 118 9.68 12.15 -6.31
C SER A 118 11.11 12.52 -5.93
N PHE A 119 11.30 13.69 -5.30
CA PHE A 119 12.59 14.07 -4.76
C PHE A 119 12.90 13.26 -3.50
N ALA A 120 14.13 12.74 -3.42
CA ALA A 120 14.71 12.02 -2.28
C ALA A 120 14.06 10.68 -1.94
N ASP A 121 14.36 9.64 -2.73
CA ASP A 121 14.20 8.22 -2.35
C ASP A 121 12.83 7.82 -1.78
N ARG A 122 11.78 8.62 -2.00
CA ARG A 122 10.45 8.47 -1.39
C ARG A 122 9.86 7.10 -1.68
N ILE A 123 10.00 6.61 -2.91
CA ILE A 123 9.53 5.28 -3.30
C ILE A 123 10.27 4.21 -2.51
N GLU A 124 11.58 4.35 -2.30
CA GLU A 124 12.39 3.45 -1.50
C GLU A 124 11.94 3.47 -0.04
N GLU A 125 11.74 4.65 0.55
CA GLU A 125 11.25 4.80 1.93
C GLU A 125 9.84 4.21 2.10
N ILE A 126 8.95 4.39 1.11
CA ILE A 126 7.65 3.70 1.08
C ILE A 126 7.85 2.19 1.04
N CYS A 127 8.76 1.67 0.21
CA CYS A 127 9.01 0.23 0.12
C CYS A 127 9.55 -0.34 1.43
N ASP A 128 10.49 0.33 2.07
CA ASP A 128 11.06 -0.04 3.36
C ASP A 128 10.00 0.00 4.47
N ARG A 129 9.09 0.99 4.42
CA ARG A 129 7.99 1.07 5.37
C ARG A 129 7.00 -0.07 5.17
N LEU A 130 6.64 -0.39 3.93
CA LEU A 130 5.78 -1.54 3.62
C LEU A 130 6.44 -2.85 4.09
N ASP A 131 7.75 -3.00 3.88
CA ASP A 131 8.49 -4.18 4.33
C ASP A 131 8.42 -4.31 5.86
N THR A 132 8.63 -3.20 6.57
CA THR A 132 8.51 -3.11 8.03
C THR A 132 7.10 -3.48 8.52
N LEU A 133 6.06 -3.09 7.77
CA LEU A 133 4.66 -3.36 8.13
C LEU A 133 4.23 -4.79 7.85
N PHE A 134 4.81 -5.45 6.86
CA PHE A 134 4.26 -6.71 6.34
C PHE A 134 5.19 -7.91 6.46
N VAL A 135 6.51 -7.73 6.34
CA VAL A 135 7.44 -8.86 6.28
C VAL A 135 7.56 -9.53 7.65
N ASN A 136 7.33 -10.84 7.67
CA ASN A 136 7.31 -11.67 8.88
C ASN A 136 6.32 -11.21 9.97
N LYS A 137 5.44 -10.23 9.69
CA LYS A 137 4.44 -9.76 10.64
C LYS A 137 3.25 -10.72 10.69
N HIS A 138 2.68 -10.85 11.88
CA HIS A 138 1.49 -11.67 12.12
C HIS A 138 0.25 -10.79 12.01
N ILE A 139 -0.29 -10.64 10.79
CA ILE A 139 -1.58 -9.99 10.60
C ILE A 139 -2.68 -11.04 10.85
N GLY A 140 -3.62 -10.76 11.75
CA GLY A 140 -4.64 -11.71 12.20
C GLY A 140 -5.40 -12.37 11.04
N GLY A 141 -5.32 -13.70 10.94
CA GLY A 141 -5.97 -14.47 9.87
C GLY A 141 -5.35 -14.31 8.48
N ILE A 142 -4.13 -13.78 8.39
CA ILE A 142 -3.25 -13.85 7.23
C ILE A 142 -2.11 -14.81 7.59
N GLY A 143 -1.64 -15.59 6.60
CA GLY A 143 -0.48 -16.46 6.75
C GLY A 143 0.82 -15.69 6.97
N ARG A 144 1.96 -16.36 6.75
CA ARG A 144 3.26 -15.67 6.78
C ARG A 144 3.45 -14.90 5.47
N THR A 145 3.70 -13.61 5.59
CA THR A 145 4.03 -12.74 4.45
C THR A 145 5.54 -12.70 4.26
N ASN A 146 5.99 -13.00 3.05
CA ASN A 146 7.39 -12.91 2.64
C ASN A 146 7.52 -11.94 1.47
N ILE A 147 8.68 -11.28 1.36
CA ILE A 147 9.03 -10.48 0.19
C ILE A 147 9.06 -11.42 -1.02
N GLY A 148 8.36 -11.02 -2.08
CA GLY A 148 8.42 -11.64 -3.39
C GLY A 148 9.53 -11.00 -4.22
N ILE A 149 9.12 -10.07 -5.08
CA ILE A 149 9.99 -9.34 -6.02
C ILE A 149 9.54 -7.89 -6.03
N SER A 150 10.49 -6.97 -6.08
CA SER A 150 10.23 -5.54 -6.26
C SER A 150 10.95 -5.02 -7.49
N PHE A 151 10.28 -4.24 -8.34
CA PHE A 151 10.88 -3.76 -9.59
C PHE A 151 10.19 -2.48 -10.10
N PRO A 152 10.94 -1.60 -10.79
CA PRO A 152 10.34 -0.46 -11.48
C PRO A 152 9.43 -0.94 -12.62
N VAL A 153 8.31 -0.24 -12.82
CA VAL A 153 7.34 -0.55 -13.88
C VAL A 153 7.08 0.67 -14.75
N GLU A 154 6.44 0.45 -15.90
CA GLU A 154 6.04 1.55 -16.78
C GLU A 154 5.07 2.48 -16.04
N ALA A 155 5.33 3.79 -16.14
CA ALA A 155 4.58 4.83 -15.46
C ALA A 155 3.97 5.80 -16.46
N PRO A 156 2.83 6.45 -16.14
CA PRO A 156 2.34 7.58 -16.90
C PRO A 156 3.36 8.72 -16.97
N LYS A 157 3.18 9.61 -17.95
CA LYS A 157 4.02 10.80 -18.11
C LYS A 157 3.99 11.64 -16.82
N GLU A 158 5.18 12.06 -16.37
CA GLU A 158 5.42 12.78 -15.10
C GLU A 158 5.34 11.93 -13.82
N TYR A 159 5.33 10.60 -13.91
CA TYR A 159 5.36 9.72 -12.74
C TYR A 159 6.52 8.73 -12.77
N LEU A 160 6.93 8.30 -11.58
CA LEU A 160 7.69 7.08 -11.36
C LEU A 160 6.75 6.01 -10.78
N ALA A 161 6.89 4.78 -11.26
CA ALA A 161 6.11 3.64 -10.80
C ALA A 161 7.01 2.50 -10.33
N PHE A 162 6.62 1.87 -9.22
CA PHE A 162 7.35 0.75 -8.63
C PHE A 162 6.38 -0.29 -8.10
N GLU A 163 6.61 -1.56 -8.44
CA GLU A 163 5.82 -2.68 -7.93
C GLU A 163 6.59 -3.35 -6.79
N GLN A 164 5.96 -3.48 -5.63
CA GLN A 164 6.43 -4.32 -4.52
C GLN A 164 5.43 -5.44 -4.27
N LYS A 165 5.95 -6.67 -4.21
CA LYS A 165 5.12 -7.87 -4.13
C LYS A 165 5.40 -8.65 -2.87
N TYR A 166 4.32 -9.10 -2.25
CA TYR A 166 4.37 -10.00 -1.11
C TYR A 166 3.68 -11.30 -1.40
N THR A 167 4.30 -12.41 -1.00
CA THR A 167 3.67 -13.73 -1.03
C THR A 167 3.15 -14.07 0.35
N ILE A 168 1.85 -14.33 0.43
CA ILE A 168 1.20 -14.89 1.60
C ILE A 168 1.24 -16.41 1.48
N THR A 169 1.93 -17.02 2.42
CA THR A 169 2.00 -18.48 2.53
C THR A 169 1.20 -18.93 3.74
N ASP A 170 0.29 -19.88 3.54
CA ASP A 170 -0.39 -20.53 4.67
C ASP A 170 0.67 -21.16 5.60
N LYS A 171 0.54 -20.93 6.92
CA LYS A 171 1.41 -21.57 7.93
C LYS A 171 1.42 -23.08 7.65
N ARG A 172 2.61 -23.63 7.41
CA ARG A 172 2.79 -25.08 7.53
C ARG A 172 2.39 -25.42 8.97
N MET A 173 1.37 -26.26 9.12
CA MET A 173 1.17 -27.00 10.38
C MET A 173 2.41 -27.85 10.65
#